data_AF-A0A2I0X8Z1-F1
#
_entry.id   AF-A0A2I0X8Z1-F1
#
_cell.length_a   1.000
_cell.length_b   1.000
_cell.length_c   1.000
_cell.angle_alpha   90.00
_cell.angle_beta   90.00
_cell.angle_gamma   90.00
#
_symmetry.space_group_name_H-M   'P 1'
#
loop_
_entity.id
_entity.type
_entity.pdbx_description
1 polymer ?
#
loop_
_entity_poly.entity_id
_entity_poly.type
_entity_poly.pdbx_seq_one_letter_code
_entity_poly.pdbx_strand_id
1 'polypeptide(L)' 'MHIEKNIFDNIFYTVMDIKEKSKDNIKARMDLKEICRRKALELKDGGAEKFLKPKAPFTLTLEQK' A
#
# COMPACT_ATOMS: atom_id res chain seq x y z
N MET A 1 -9.35 -13.01 19.79
CA MET A 1 -8.67 -11.76 19.41
C MET A 1 -8.39 -11.75 17.91
N HIS A 2 -9.45 -11.87 17.09
CA HIS A 2 -9.32 -12.02 15.63
C HIS A 2 -9.22 -10.68 14.91
N ILE A 3 -9.89 -9.65 15.43
CA ILE A 3 -9.91 -8.31 14.85
C ILE A 3 -8.55 -7.64 15.03
N GLU A 4 -8.02 -7.71 16.25
CA GLU A 4 -6.76 -7.11 16.63
C GLU A 4 -5.60 -7.73 15.84
N LYS A 5 -5.60 -9.06 15.69
CA LYS A 5 -4.62 -9.77 14.85
C LYS A 5 -4.69 -9.31 13.40
N ASN A 6 -5.90 -9.20 12.82
CA ASN A 6 -6.07 -8.73 11.45
C ASN A 6 -5.58 -7.28 11.26
N ILE A 7 -5.84 -6.39 12.22
CA ILE A 7 -5.35 -5.01 12.18
C ILE A 7 -3.81 -4.99 12.22
N PHE A 8 -3.21 -5.73 13.17
CA PHE A 8 -1.76 -5.81 13.29
C PHE A 8 -1.11 -6.35 12.02
N ASP A 9 -1.59 -7.49 11.52
CA ASP A 9 -1.07 -8.14 10.32
C ASP A 9 -1.13 -7.20 9.11
N ASN A 10 -2.24 -6.47 8.92
CA ASN A 10 -2.39 -5.53 7.81
C ASN A 10 -1.39 -4.38 7.89
N ILE A 11 -1.16 -3.80 9.07
CA ILE A 11 -0.17 -2.73 9.27
C ILE A 11 1.24 -3.29 9.01
N PHE A 12 1.56 -4.43 9.61
CA PHE A 12 2.87 -5.07 9.50
C PHE A 12 3.22 -5.39 8.04
N TYR A 13 2.33 -6.06 7.30
CA TYR A 13 2.59 -6.42 5.91
C TYR A 13 2.70 -5.20 4.99
N THR A 14 2.03 -4.09 5.32
CA THR A 14 2.10 -2.84 4.56
C THR A 14 3.42 -2.10 4.78
N VAL A 15 3.91 -2.05 6.03
CA VAL A 15 5.23 -1.49 6.34
C VAL A 15 6.36 -2.32 5.72
N MET A 16 6.19 -3.64 5.69
CA MET A 16 7.15 -4.58 5.10
C MET A 16 7.06 -4.72 3.56
N ASP A 17 6.12 -4.04 2.89
CA ASP A 17 5.86 -4.17 1.43
C ASP A 17 5.66 -5.61 0.93
N ILE A 18 4.98 -6.45 1.70
CA ILE A 18 4.76 -7.85 1.32
C ILE A 18 3.55 -7.90 0.38
N LYS A 19 3.80 -7.88 -0.93
CA LYS A 19 2.77 -7.74 -1.98
C LYS A 19 1.58 -8.70 -1.85
N GLU A 20 1.81 -9.95 -1.44
CA GLU A 20 0.76 -10.97 -1.37
C GLU A 20 -0.07 -10.91 -0.08
N LYS A 21 0.45 -10.24 0.96
CA LYS A 21 -0.18 -10.19 2.29
C LYS A 21 -0.72 -8.82 2.65
N SER A 22 -0.14 -7.75 2.09
CA SER A 22 -0.63 -6.39 2.30
C SER A 22 -1.97 -6.18 1.59
N LYS A 23 -2.89 -5.49 2.27
CA LYS A 23 -4.17 -5.04 1.68
C LYS A 23 -4.02 -3.78 0.81
N ASP A 24 -2.80 -3.26 0.66
CA ASP A 24 -2.49 -2.13 -0.22
C ASP A 24 -2.49 -2.55 -1.70
N ASN A 25 -3.68 -2.66 -2.27
CA ASN A 25 -3.92 -3.04 -3.66
C ASN A 25 -4.39 -1.84 -4.52
N ILE A 26 -4.58 -2.08 -5.83
CA ILE A 26 -5.00 -1.05 -6.80
C ILE A 26 -6.32 -0.39 -6.39
N LYS A 27 -7.32 -1.16 -5.95
CA LYS A 27 -8.62 -0.62 -5.53
C LYS A 27 -8.46 0.28 -4.30
N ALA A 28 -7.72 -0.18 -3.29
CA ALA A 28 -7.41 0.61 -2.11
C ALA A 28 -6.69 1.93 -2.46
N ARG A 29 -5.86 1.95 -3.51
CA ARG A 29 -5.19 3.16 -3.99
C ARG A 29 -6.10 4.09 -4.79
N MET A 30 -7.10 3.55 -5.50
CA MET A 30 -8.18 4.34 -6.11
C MET A 30 -9.03 5.01 -5.02
N ASP A 31 -9.44 4.26 -4.00
CA ASP A 31 -10.20 4.77 -2.86
C ASP A 31 -9.40 5.84 -2.10
N LEU A 32 -8.09 5.64 -1.93
CA LEU A 32 -7.20 6.59 -1.28
C LEU A 32 -7.13 7.93 -2.03
N LYS A 33 -7.21 7.91 -3.36
CA LYS A 33 -7.29 9.13 -4.19
C LYS A 33 -8.60 9.87 -3.94
N GLU A 34 -9.71 9.16 -3.91
CA GLU A 34 -11.05 9.74 -3.76
C GLU A 34 -11.31 10.26 -2.34
N ILE A 35 -10.98 9.45 -1.33
CA ILE A 35 -11.35 9.69 0.08
C ILE A 35 -10.25 10.45 0.83
N CYS A 36 -9.00 10.02 0.68
CA CYS A 36 -7.90 10.46 1.56
C CYS A 36 -7.03 11.58 0.98
N ARG A 37 -7.18 11.92 -0.32
CA ARG A 37 -6.44 12.99 -1.03
C ARG A 37 -4.92 12.96 -0.84
N ARG A 38 -4.33 11.77 -0.69
CA ARG A 38 -2.88 11.59 -0.50
C ARG A 38 -2.17 11.45 -1.85
N LYS A 39 -1.96 12.58 -2.52
CA LYS A 39 -1.33 12.66 -3.87
C LYS A 39 -0.02 11.87 -4.02
N ALA A 40 0.83 11.86 -3.00
CA ALA A 40 2.10 11.14 -3.03
C ALA A 40 1.95 9.61 -3.14
N LEU A 41 0.79 9.08 -2.76
CA LEU A 41 0.47 7.66 -2.76
C LEU A 41 -0.53 7.27 -3.86
N GLU A 42 -0.99 8.20 -4.70
CA GLU A 42 -1.89 7.87 -5.80
C GLU A 42 -1.23 6.96 -6.83
N LEU A 43 -2.02 6.09 -7.48
CA LEU A 43 -1.53 5.34 -8.62
C LEU A 43 -1.08 6.31 -9.72
N LYS A 44 0.07 6.01 -10.31
CA LYS A 44 0.59 6.75 -11.46
C LYS A 44 0.36 5.93 -12.72
N ASP A 45 0.00 6.61 -13.81
CA ASP A 45 -0.05 5.98 -15.12
C ASP A 45 1.38 5.63 -15.55
N GLY A 46 1.63 4.32 -15.70
CA GLY A 46 2.90 3.77 -16.18
C GLY A 46 2.92 3.49 -17.68
N GLY A 47 1.92 3.97 -18.44
CA GLY A 47 1.73 3.68 -19.85
C GLY A 47 0.69 2.56 -20.10
N ALA A 48 0.82 1.89 -21.25
CA ALA A 48 -0.15 0.94 -21.82
C ALA A 48 -0.61 -0.17 -20.86
N GLU A 49 -1.64 0.11 -20.05
CA GLU A 49 -2.31 -0.77 -19.07
C GLU A 49 -1.55 -1.09 -17.77
N LYS A 50 -0.45 -0.41 -17.45
CA LYS A 50 0.28 -0.66 -16.18
C LYS A 50 0.18 0.51 -15.23
N PHE A 51 -0.56 0.33 -14.13
CA PHE A 51 -0.53 1.25 -12.99
C PHE A 51 0.75 1.06 -12.19
N LEU A 52 1.48 2.16 -11.98
CA LEU A 52 2.61 2.20 -11.05
C LEU A 52 2.09 2.56 -9.66
N LYS A 53 2.28 1.65 -8.70
CA LYS A 53 1.99 1.90 -7.29
C LYS A 53 3.22 2.52 -6.62
N PRO A 54 3.22 3.84 -6.29
CA PRO A 54 4.37 4.43 -5.62
C PRO A 54 4.55 3.82 -4.22
N LYS A 55 5.82 3.55 -3.87
CA LYS A 55 6.20 3.07 -2.55
C LYS A 55 5.85 4.11 -1.50
N ALA A 56 5.27 3.67 -0.38
CA ALA A 56 4.91 4.58 0.69
C ALA A 56 6.17 4.99 1.50
N PRO A 57 6.20 6.21 2.06
CA PRO A 57 7.39 6.72 2.76
C PRO A 57 7.69 5.97 4.07
N PHE A 58 6.69 5.30 4.64
CA PHE A 58 6.82 4.48 5.84
C PHE A 58 7.15 3.01 5.55
N THR A 59 7.33 2.65 4.28
CA THR A 59 7.69 1.29 3.89
C THR A 59 9.21 1.12 4.01
N LEU A 60 9.63 0.07 4.72
CA LEU A 60 11.06 -0.20 4.96
C LEU A 60 11.84 -0.41 3.66
N THR A 61 13.05 0.13 3.60
CA THR A 61 14.04 -0.19 2.55
C THR A 61 14.59 -1.60 2.74
N LEU A 62 15.34 -2.11 1.77
CA LEU A 62 15.95 -3.44 1.90
C LEU A 62 16.95 -3.48 3.07
N GLU A 63 17.64 -2.37 3.36
CA GLU A 63 18.60 -2.26 4.46
C GLU A 63 17.92 -2.18 5.84
N GLN A 64 16.66 -1.75 5.88
CA GLN A 64 15.88 -1.63 7.12
C GLN A 64 15.06 -2.89 7.45
N LYS A 65 14.99 -3.84 6.51
CA LYS A 65 14.33 -5.14 6.71
C LYS A 65 15.33 -6.15 7.26
#